data_AF-A0A957CZR8-F1
#
_entry.id   AF-A0A957CZR8-F1
#
_cell.length_a   1.000
_cell.length_b   1.000
_cell.length_c   1.000
_cell.angle_alpha   90.00
_cell.angle_beta   90.00
_cell.angle_gamma   90.00
#
_symmetry.space_group_name_H-M   'P 1'
#
loop_
_entity.id
_entity.type
_entity.pdbx_description
1 polymer ?
#
loop_
_entity_poly.entity_id
_entity_poly.type
_entity_poly.pdbx_seq_one_letter_code
_entity_poly.pdbx_strand_id
1 'polypeptide(L)' 'MRRMFSFLAGALCGALVGAVLALLLTPASGENLRSGAKARWEEAMEEAQRAREETKVRLNAQFEQMKQR' A
#
# COMPACT_ATOMS: atom_id res chain seq x y z
N MET A 1 -8.99 -1.94 49.01
CA MET A 1 -9.73 -2.61 47.91
C MET A 1 -10.51 -1.65 47.00
N ARG A 2 -11.34 -0.71 47.51
CA ARG A 2 -12.12 0.23 46.64
C ARG A 2 -11.29 1.04 45.62
N ARG A 3 -10.10 1.52 45.98
CA ARG A 3 -9.20 2.26 45.07
C ARG A 3 -8.66 1.40 43.91
N MET A 4 -8.41 0.12 44.17
CA MET A 4 -7.96 -0.83 43.15
C MET A 4 -9.08 -1.13 42.15
N PHE A 5 -10.31 -1.23 42.65
CA PHE A 5 -11.51 -1.39 41.81
C PHE A 5 -11.76 -0.16 40.93
N SER A 6 -11.66 1.05 41.48
CA SER A 6 -11.82 2.28 40.68
C SER A 6 -10.72 2.42 39.63
N PHE A 7 -9.49 1.99 39.93
CA PHE A 7 -8.41 1.97 38.96
C PHE A 7 -8.68 0.97 37.82
N LEU A 8 -9.10 -0.25 38.15
CA LEU A 8 -9.40 -1.28 37.15
C LEU A 8 -10.58 -0.88 36.24
N ALA A 9 -11.61 -0.25 36.81
CA ALA A 9 -12.72 0.30 36.04
C ALA A 9 -12.25 1.40 35.07
N GLY A 10 -11.37 2.29 35.53
CA GLY A 10 -10.74 3.32 34.68
C GLY A 10 -9.89 2.72 33.56
N ALA A 11 -9.08 1.70 33.87
CA ALA A 11 -8.25 1.01 32.89
C ALA A 11 -9.07 0.30 31.80
N LEU A 12 -10.17 -0.36 32.19
CA LEU A 12 -11.10 -0.99 31.24
C LEU A 12 -11.77 0.04 30.34
N CYS A 13 -12.22 1.16 30.90
CA CYS A 13 -12.80 2.25 30.12
C CYS A 13 -11.78 2.84 29.14
N GLY A 14 -10.55 3.08 29.60
CA GLY A 14 -9.46 3.57 28.76
C GLY A 14 -9.09 2.59 27.64
N ALA A 15 -9.03 1.29 27.93
CA ALA A 15 -8.77 0.25 26.94
C ALA A 15 -9.87 0.19 25.88
N LEU A 16 -11.14 0.28 26.28
CA LEU A 16 -12.28 0.32 25.35
C LEU A 16 -12.21 1.53 24.43
N VAL A 17 -12.04 2.73 24.99
CA VAL A 17 -11.94 3.97 24.20
C VAL A 17 -10.72 3.92 23.27
N GLY A 18 -9.58 3.47 23.77
CA GLY A 18 -8.36 3.31 22.98
C GLY A 18 -8.51 2.31 21.83
N ALA A 19 -9.19 1.18 22.06
CA ALA A 19 -9.46 0.19 21.01
C ALA A 19 -10.39 0.75 19.93
N VAL A 20 -11.45 1.48 20.31
CA VAL A 20 -12.36 2.14 19.37
C VAL A 20 -11.63 3.17 18.52
N LEU A 21 -10.79 4.00 19.15
CA LEU A 21 -9.97 4.98 18.43
C LEU A 21 -8.96 4.29 17.50
N ALA A 22 -8.31 3.22 17.94
CA ALA A 22 -7.41 2.45 17.09
C ALA A 22 -8.17 1.88 15.89
N LEU A 23 -9.36 1.30 16.07
CA LEU A 23 -10.13 0.74 14.96
C LEU A 23 -10.65 1.80 13.97
N LEU A 24 -11.06 2.98 14.46
CA LEU A 24 -11.57 4.07 13.62
C LEU A 24 -10.45 4.87 12.93
N LEU A 25 -9.33 5.06 13.60
CA LEU A 25 -8.25 5.94 13.14
C LEU A 25 -7.11 5.18 12.47
N THR A 26 -7.01 3.86 12.65
CA THR A 26 -6.07 3.05 11.87
C THR A 26 -6.58 3.03 10.42
N PRO A 27 -5.80 3.54 9.46
CA PRO A 27 -6.18 3.48 8.07
C PRO A 27 -6.35 1.99 7.73
N ALA A 28 -7.50 1.62 7.17
CA ALA A 28 -7.98 0.28 6.78
C ALA A 28 -7.12 -0.91 7.25
N SER A 29 -7.73 -1.87 7.97
CA SER A 29 -7.11 -3.15 8.42
C SER A 29 -5.97 -3.56 7.51
N GLY A 30 -4.73 -3.64 8.03
CA GLY A 30 -3.49 -3.58 7.25
C GLY A 30 -3.40 -4.50 6.03
N GLU A 31 -4.20 -5.57 5.99
CA GLU A 31 -4.43 -6.42 4.82
C GLU A 31 -5.02 -5.67 3.60
N ASN A 32 -6.04 -4.83 3.79
CA ASN A 32 -6.68 -4.06 2.72
C ASN A 32 -5.76 -2.94 2.20
N LEU A 33 -5.00 -2.31 3.11
CA LEU A 33 -3.99 -1.32 2.72
C LEU A 33 -2.86 -1.98 1.93
N ARG A 34 -2.39 -3.15 2.39
CA ARG A 34 -1.34 -3.92 1.71
C ARG A 34 -1.82 -4.46 0.36
N SER A 35 -3.06 -4.95 0.26
CA SER A 35 -3.61 -5.46 -0.99
C SER A 35 -3.79 -4.34 -2.01
N GLY A 36 -4.31 -3.17 -1.58
CA GLY A 36 -4.40 -1.98 -2.42
C GLY A 36 -3.02 -1.51 -2.90
N ALA A 37 -2.05 -1.38 -1.98
CA ALA A 37 -0.69 -0.97 -2.33
C ALA A 37 -0.01 -1.96 -3.30
N LYS A 38 -0.20 -3.26 -3.09
CA LYS A 38 0.33 -4.31 -3.97
C LYS A 38 -0.29 -4.25 -5.36
N ALA A 39 -1.61 -4.09 -5.46
CA ALA A 39 -2.30 -3.95 -6.74
C ALA A 39 -1.80 -2.73 -7.52
N ARG A 40 -1.67 -1.57 -6.87
CA ARG A 40 -1.14 -0.37 -7.53
C ARG A 40 0.32 -0.53 -7.97
N TRP A 41 1.12 -1.26 -7.19
CA TRP A 41 2.51 -1.54 -7.52
C TRP A 41 2.65 -2.48 -8.72
N GLU A 42 1.83 -3.53 -8.78
CA GLU A 42 1.77 -4.45 -9.92
C GLU A 42 1.37 -3.72 -11.20
N GLU A 43 0.35 -2.87 -11.13
CA GLU A 43 -0.12 -2.05 -12.26
C GLU A 43 0.99 -1.11 -12.77
N ALA A 44 1.70 -0.43 -11.86
CA ALA A 44 2.82 0.45 -12.22
C ALA A 44 3.99 -0.31 -12.86
N MET A 45 4.29 -1.53 -12.39
CA MET A 45 5.34 -2.38 -12.95
C MET A 45 4.98 -2.88 -14.35
N GLU A 46 3.71 -3.24 -14.57
CA GLU A 46 3.24 -3.70 -15.88
C GLU A 46 3.32 -2.58 -16.92
N GLU A 47 2.90 -1.37 -16.56
CA GLU A 47 3.01 -0.18 -17.42
C GLU A 47 4.48 0.15 -17.74
N ALA A 48 5.37 0.08 -16.73
CA ALA A 48 6.80 0.27 -16.95
C ALA A 48 7.38 -0.76 -17.91
N GLN A 49 6.98 -2.03 -17.80
CA GLN A 49 7.45 -3.09 -18.70
C GLN A 49 6.98 -2.85 -20.14
N ARG A 50 5.72 -2.48 -20.35
CA ARG A 50 5.18 -2.13 -21.67
C ARG A 50 5.94 -0.97 -22.31
N ALA A 51 6.17 0.10 -21.55
CA ALA A 51 6.95 1.25 -22.04
C ALA A 51 8.38 0.86 -22.45
N ARG A 52 9.02 -0.07 -21.73
CA ARG A 52 10.34 -0.59 -22.08
C ARG A 52 10.33 -1.40 -23.37
N GLU A 53 9.31 -2.23 -23.57
CA GLU A 53 9.16 -3.03 -24.79
C GLU A 53 8.90 -2.14 -26.02
N GLU A 54 8.00 -1.17 -25.90
CA GLU A 54 7.76 -0.18 -26.96
C GLU A 54 9.04 0.59 -27.33
N THR A 55 9.82 0.99 -26.32
CA THR A 55 11.08 1.70 -26.53
C THR A 55 12.09 0.81 -27.27
N LYS A 56 12.20 -0.47 -26.91
CA LYS A 56 13.08 -1.43 -27.60
C LYS A 56 12.69 -1.60 -29.06
N VAL A 57 11.39 -1.79 -29.34
CA VAL A 57 10.88 -1.93 -30.71
C VAL A 57 11.19 -0.68 -31.53
N ARG A 58 10.94 0.51 -30.97
CA ARG A 58 11.23 1.78 -31.63
C ARG A 58 12.71 1.94 -31.94
N LEU A 59 13.59 1.62 -31.00
CA LEU A 59 15.03 1.77 -31.16
C LEU A 59 15.59 0.79 -32.20
N ASN A 60 15.10 -0.46 -32.22
CA ASN A 60 15.46 -1.43 -33.25
C ASN A 60 15.03 -0.96 -34.65
N ALA A 61 13.82 -0.40 -34.79
CA ALA A 61 13.36 0.14 -36.06
C ALA A 61 14.25 1.30 -36.56
N GLN A 62 14.68 2.19 -35.66
CA GLN A 62 15.62 3.27 -36.01
C GLN A 62 17.00 2.73 -36.40
N PHE A 63 17.49 1.69 -35.73
CA PHE A 63 18.76 1.07 -36.04
C PHE A 63 18.77 0.41 -37.43
N GLU A 64 17.71 -0.31 -37.78
CA GLU A 64 17.54 -0.89 -39.12
C GLU A 64 17.48 0.20 -40.21
N GLN A 65 16.79 1.31 -39.96
CA GLN A 65 16.76 2.45 -40.90
C GLN A 65 18.13 3.08 -41.12
N MET A 66 18.96 3.17 -40.08
CA MET A 66 20.32 3.69 -40.20
C MET A 66 21.24 2.73 -40.96
N LYS A 67 21.08 1.42 -40.80
CA LYS A 67 21.85 0.41 -41.54
C LYS A 67 21.55 0.37 -43.05
N GLN A 68 20.36 0.81 -43.46
CA GLN A 68 19.93 0.81 -44.86
C GLN A 68 20.37 2.06 -45.65
N ARG A 69 21.03 3.03 -44.99
CA ARG A 69 21.66 4.20 -45.62
C ARG A 69 23.16 4.02 -45.76
#